data_AF-A0A3Q4GMS0-F1
#
_entry.id   AF-A0A3Q4GMS0-F1
#
_cell.length_a   1.000
_cell.length_b   1.000
_cell.length_c   1.000
_cell.angle_alpha   90.00
_cell.angle_beta   90.00
_cell.angle_gamma   90.00
#
_symmetry.space_group_name_H-M   'P 1'
#
loop_
_entity.id
_entity.type
_entity.pdbx_description
1 polymer ?
#
loop_
_entity_poly.entity_id
_entity_poly.type
_entity_poly.pdbx_seq_one_letter_code
_entity_poly.pdbx_strand_id
1 'polypeptide(L)'
;MVHRLCGAFVGQERSQWEKWKHCLSDSHSSSDSGLSTYISFMYSFTSFQDDNWGETTTAVTGTSELSVSQEEVVGLGKGIQDRTQGFRRYLPLAVGSCVGLLVLATPLVFLLLPAVMWPDRLQVCGAACEGLFLSISFKLLILLVAVWALFLRPSRACLPRVCVYRAFLITLTLLLTMSYWLFYGVRILDAQDEDYHGIVQFAVSLVDSQLFVHYLAVVLLELRQLQPCYSVCVIRSTDGETRHYNIGQLSIQRAALSILEYYYRDFPLHNPALLSASKHRAAKHLAGLKVYNVDGAQPSNGNQSRAMVTAAGKRKDSAHNELYYEEADYERRVRKRRARLVVAVEEAFTHVRRMKKEDERATPSDIMDVREAALAIFPSMARALQKYLRTTRRQHCHSMESIQKHLAFCLVNNMSPKAFLEAYLVPGPTLQYGPERWMADQWTLVSEASVTSGIKQGTEFLLKCLDFSLAITIKSIPYIRLTEEYIEPKSHKFLLLLQSETSV
;
A
#
# COMPACT_ATOMS: atom_id res chain seq x y z
N MET A 1 -0.71 31.31 9.53
CA MET A 1 0.22 30.55 10.40
C MET A 1 -0.01 29.04 10.30
N VAL A 2 -1.26 28.56 10.43
CA VAL A 2 -1.65 27.13 10.27
C VAL A 2 -1.29 26.56 8.88
N HIS A 3 -1.44 27.33 7.80
CA HIS A 3 -1.09 26.87 6.44
C HIS A 3 0.44 26.73 6.21
N ARG A 4 1.27 27.51 6.93
CA ARG A 4 2.75 27.40 6.85
C ARG A 4 3.29 26.29 7.76
N LEU A 5 2.65 26.04 8.91
CA LEU A 5 2.96 24.91 9.77
C LEU A 5 2.58 23.57 9.12
N CYS A 6 1.46 23.53 8.38
CA CYS A 6 1.05 22.34 7.61
C CYS A 6 2.02 22.05 6.45
N GLY A 7 2.52 23.08 5.75
CA GLY A 7 3.53 22.94 4.70
C GLY A 7 4.89 22.44 5.22
N ALA A 8 5.31 22.89 6.40
CA ALA A 8 6.56 22.44 7.03
C ALA A 8 6.48 20.99 7.54
N PHE A 9 5.32 20.56 8.06
CA PHE A 9 5.10 19.19 8.53
C PHE A 9 4.97 18.18 7.38
N VAL A 10 4.29 18.54 6.28
CA VAL A 10 4.20 17.70 5.07
C VAL A 10 5.57 17.52 4.40
N GLY A 11 6.45 18.51 4.48
CA GLY A 11 7.84 18.39 4.02
C GLY A 11 8.67 17.42 4.86
N GLN A 12 8.47 17.40 6.17
CA GLN A 12 9.20 16.53 7.10
C GLN A 12 8.71 15.07 7.04
N GLU A 13 7.41 14.85 6.79
CA GLU A 13 6.86 13.52 6.53
C GLU A 13 7.30 12.98 5.17
N ARG A 14 7.35 13.81 4.12
CA ARG A 14 7.88 13.41 2.80
C ARG A 14 9.36 12.99 2.89
N SER A 15 10.15 13.64 3.74
CA SER A 15 11.54 13.26 4.03
C SER A 15 11.67 11.93 4.79
N GLN A 16 10.79 11.64 5.75
CA GLN A 16 10.77 10.32 6.40
C GLN A 16 10.28 9.22 5.44
N TRP A 17 9.27 9.48 4.63
CA TRP A 17 8.80 8.55 3.59
C TRP A 17 9.88 8.27 2.53
N GLU A 18 10.70 9.25 2.15
CA GLU A 18 11.86 9.03 1.26
C GLU A 18 12.98 8.21 1.93
N LYS A 19 13.22 8.39 3.23
CA LYS A 19 14.13 7.50 4.01
C LYS A 19 13.64 6.05 4.05
N TRP A 20 12.33 5.83 4.21
CA TRP A 20 11.73 4.50 4.14
C TRP A 20 11.75 3.91 2.70
N LYS A 21 11.64 4.76 1.67
CA LYS A 21 11.81 4.38 0.25
C LYS A 21 13.23 3.93 -0.09
N HIS A 22 14.24 4.53 0.54
CA HIS A 22 15.64 4.11 0.42
C HIS A 22 15.88 2.75 1.09
N CYS A 23 15.33 2.50 2.29
CA CYS A 23 15.41 1.17 2.93
C CYS A 23 14.65 0.07 2.16
N LEU A 24 13.55 0.39 1.48
CA LEU A 24 12.84 -0.57 0.61
C LEU A 24 13.52 -0.77 -0.76
N SER A 25 14.23 0.23 -1.29
CA SER A 25 15.02 0.06 -2.52
C SER A 25 16.29 -0.77 -2.28
N ASP A 26 16.91 -0.65 -1.11
CA ASP A 26 18.08 -1.47 -0.76
C ASP A 26 17.72 -2.95 -0.61
N SER A 27 16.51 -3.28 -0.14
CA SER A 27 16.01 -4.66 -0.04
C SER A 27 15.56 -5.26 -1.39
N HIS A 28 15.20 -4.43 -2.37
CA HIS A 28 14.97 -4.88 -3.75
C HIS A 28 16.26 -5.10 -4.55
N SER A 29 17.39 -4.51 -4.11
CA SER A 29 18.69 -4.65 -4.78
C SER A 29 19.41 -5.98 -4.50
N SER A 30 19.01 -6.72 -3.45
CA SER A 30 19.63 -8.00 -3.06
C SER A 30 18.85 -9.25 -3.52
N SER A 31 17.75 -9.10 -4.25
CA SER A 31 16.89 -10.24 -4.65
C SER A 31 16.97 -10.64 -6.13
N ASP A 32 17.81 -9.97 -6.95
CA ASP A 32 17.82 -10.14 -8.41
C ASP A 32 19.04 -10.90 -8.99
N SER A 33 19.81 -11.62 -8.15
CA SER A 33 20.98 -12.40 -8.60
C SER A 33 20.81 -13.94 -8.51
N GLY A 34 19.57 -14.46 -8.47
CA GLY A 34 19.32 -15.89 -8.20
C GLY A 34 18.55 -16.70 -9.24
N LEU A 35 18.06 -16.12 -10.34
CA LEU A 35 17.20 -16.82 -11.31
C LEU A 35 17.84 -16.93 -12.69
N SER A 36 18.98 -17.63 -12.79
CA SER A 36 19.54 -18.03 -14.08
C SER A 36 20.30 -19.35 -14.02
N THR A 37 19.67 -20.39 -13.48
CA THR A 37 20.11 -21.78 -13.71
C THR A 37 18.97 -22.67 -13.28
N TYR A 38 18.21 -23.26 -14.21
CA TYR A 38 17.49 -24.54 -14.07
C TYR A 38 16.51 -24.70 -15.24
N ILE A 39 17.05 -24.90 -16.45
CA ILE A 39 16.44 -25.81 -17.43
C ILE A 39 17.59 -26.48 -18.19
N SER A 40 18.03 -27.62 -17.69
CA SER A 40 18.65 -28.64 -18.53
C SER A 40 18.51 -29.99 -17.83
N PHE A 41 18.13 -30.99 -18.63
CA PHE A 41 18.03 -32.41 -18.30
C PHE A 41 16.82 -32.88 -17.50
N MET A 42 15.77 -33.22 -18.27
CA MET A 42 14.88 -34.33 -17.94
C MET A 42 14.91 -35.31 -19.12
N TYR A 43 15.62 -36.43 -18.97
CA TYR A 43 15.35 -37.68 -19.69
C TYR A 43 15.81 -38.85 -18.82
N SER A 44 14.82 -39.68 -18.48
CA SER A 44 14.87 -41.13 -18.31
C SER A 44 15.94 -41.75 -17.40
N PHE A 45 15.53 -42.25 -16.23
CA PHE A 45 15.64 -43.68 -15.98
C PHE A 45 14.65 -44.14 -14.89
N THR A 46 14.16 -45.35 -15.09
CA THR A 46 13.09 -46.05 -14.39
C THR A 46 13.42 -46.47 -12.96
N SER A 47 12.36 -46.60 -12.18
CA SER A 47 12.26 -47.23 -10.86
C SER A 47 12.99 -48.57 -10.73
N PHE A 48 13.75 -48.73 -9.66
CA PHE A 48 13.86 -49.98 -8.92
C PHE A 48 13.92 -49.68 -7.42
N GLN A 49 13.33 -50.59 -6.66
CA GLN A 49 12.86 -50.51 -5.30
C GLN A 49 13.79 -51.34 -4.41
N ASP A 50 14.35 -50.74 -3.34
CA ASP A 50 14.49 -51.27 -1.98
C ASP A 50 15.50 -50.43 -1.16
N ASP A 51 15.16 -50.17 0.11
CA ASP A 51 16.02 -50.41 1.28
C ASP A 51 15.40 -49.85 2.57
N ASN A 52 14.60 -50.71 3.18
CA ASN A 52 14.53 -51.01 4.61
C ASN A 52 15.24 -50.04 5.58
N TRP A 53 14.48 -49.17 6.25
CA TRP A 53 14.90 -48.55 7.51
C TRP A 53 14.24 -49.28 8.68
N GLY A 54 14.95 -50.29 9.17
CA GLY A 54 14.61 -51.07 10.34
C GLY A 54 14.63 -50.25 11.63
N GLU A 55 13.60 -50.46 12.43
CA GLU A 55 13.71 -50.92 13.82
C GLU A 55 14.99 -50.54 14.58
N THR A 56 14.92 -49.47 15.36
CA THR A 56 15.61 -49.38 16.66
C THR A 56 14.67 -48.76 17.69
N THR A 57 13.77 -49.62 18.17
CA THR A 57 13.21 -49.53 19.51
C THR A 57 14.34 -49.80 20.52
N THR A 58 14.79 -48.76 21.23
CA THR A 58 15.53 -48.94 22.49
C THR A 58 14.90 -48.11 23.60
N ALA A 59 14.16 -48.85 24.42
CA ALA A 59 14.02 -48.77 25.87
C ALA A 59 14.08 -47.39 26.54
N VAL A 60 12.91 -47.04 27.09
CA VAL A 60 12.79 -46.21 28.29
C VAL A 60 13.49 -46.91 29.46
N THR A 61 14.51 -46.28 30.02
CA THR A 61 14.89 -46.43 31.44
C THR A 61 15.20 -45.04 31.98
N GLY A 62 14.45 -44.67 33.02
CA GLY A 62 14.56 -43.36 33.65
C GLY A 62 15.84 -43.18 34.45
N THR A 63 16.19 -41.92 34.71
CA THR A 63 16.36 -41.31 36.04
C THR A 63 17.23 -40.06 35.92
N SER A 64 16.63 -38.89 36.13
CA SER A 64 17.22 -37.80 36.91
C SER A 64 16.14 -36.74 37.10
N GLU A 65 15.48 -36.87 38.25
CA GLU A 65 14.74 -35.80 38.90
C GLU A 65 15.74 -34.67 39.18
N LEU A 66 15.51 -33.49 38.59
CA LEU A 66 15.92 -32.14 39.01
C LEU A 66 16.14 -31.20 37.81
N SER A 67 15.08 -30.93 37.06
CA SER A 67 14.93 -29.63 36.42
C SER A 67 13.45 -29.35 36.27
N VAL A 68 12.90 -28.55 37.18
CA VAL A 68 11.59 -27.91 36.99
C VAL A 68 11.74 -27.04 35.74
N SER A 69 11.35 -27.60 34.58
CA SER A 69 11.52 -26.94 33.29
C SER A 69 10.47 -25.84 33.17
N GLN A 70 10.91 -24.68 32.68
CA GLN A 70 10.09 -23.50 32.38
C GLN A 70 8.86 -23.77 31.50
N GLU A 71 8.72 -24.96 30.93
CA GLU A 71 7.61 -25.37 30.07
C GLU A 71 6.27 -25.46 30.82
N GLU A 72 6.24 -25.86 32.10
CA GLU A 72 5.01 -25.85 32.89
C GLU A 72 4.56 -24.42 33.26
N VAL A 73 5.52 -23.49 33.46
CA VAL A 73 5.20 -22.07 33.74
C VAL A 73 4.68 -21.36 32.48
N VAL A 74 5.19 -21.72 31.31
CA VAL A 74 4.70 -21.21 30.02
C VAL A 74 3.33 -21.82 29.65
N GLY A 75 3.07 -23.08 30.02
CA GLY A 75 1.77 -23.74 29.88
C GLY A 75 0.67 -23.17 30.78
N LEU A 76 0.98 -22.92 32.06
CA LEU A 76 0.12 -22.19 33.00
C LEU A 76 -0.11 -20.75 32.56
N GLY A 77 0.92 -20.11 32.01
CA GLY A 77 0.83 -18.81 31.35
C GLY A 77 -0.16 -18.83 30.19
N LYS A 78 -0.09 -19.83 29.30
CA LYS A 78 -0.98 -20.01 28.13
C LYS A 78 -2.45 -20.16 28.51
N GLY A 79 -2.74 -20.97 29.54
CA GLY A 79 -4.12 -21.16 30.04
C GLY A 79 -4.71 -19.91 30.70
N ILE A 80 -3.89 -19.14 31.42
CA ILE A 80 -4.27 -17.84 31.99
C ILE A 80 -4.36 -16.78 30.88
N GLN A 81 -3.52 -16.84 29.84
CA GLN A 81 -3.50 -15.92 28.70
C GLN A 81 -4.80 -15.98 27.90
N ASP A 82 -5.38 -17.16 27.68
CA ASP A 82 -6.64 -17.30 26.93
C ASP A 82 -7.85 -16.79 27.72
N ARG A 83 -7.86 -16.94 29.05
CA ARG A 83 -8.93 -16.41 29.92
C ARG A 83 -8.80 -14.89 30.13
N THR A 84 -7.58 -14.37 30.18
CA THR A 84 -7.29 -12.92 30.27
C THR A 84 -7.37 -12.20 28.92
N GLN A 85 -7.27 -12.89 27.78
CA GLN A 85 -7.41 -12.32 26.43
C GLN A 85 -8.79 -11.68 26.19
N GLY A 86 -9.85 -12.31 26.71
CA GLY A 86 -11.20 -11.72 26.69
C GLY A 86 -11.25 -10.41 27.48
N PHE A 87 -10.72 -10.42 28.71
CA PHE A 87 -10.69 -9.24 29.59
C PHE A 87 -9.82 -8.10 29.02
N ARG A 88 -8.67 -8.42 28.43
CA ARG A 88 -7.74 -7.46 27.82
C ARG A 88 -8.33 -6.74 26.61
N ARG A 89 -9.30 -7.36 25.93
CA ARG A 89 -10.07 -6.74 24.82
C ARG A 89 -11.03 -5.65 25.33
N TYR A 90 -11.65 -5.86 26.49
CA TYR A 90 -12.58 -4.89 27.10
C TYR A 90 -11.88 -3.87 27.98
N LEU A 91 -10.67 -4.15 28.48
CA LEU A 91 -9.90 -3.25 29.34
C LEU A 91 -9.76 -1.81 28.80
N PRO A 92 -9.36 -1.55 27.55
CA PRO A 92 -9.28 -0.17 27.04
C PRO A 92 -10.64 0.50 26.89
N LEU A 93 -11.70 -0.27 26.60
CA LEU A 93 -13.07 0.22 26.53
C LEU A 93 -13.59 0.57 27.94
N ALA A 94 -13.31 -0.28 28.94
CA ALA A 94 -13.66 -0.06 30.33
C ALA A 94 -12.92 1.17 30.90
N VAL A 95 -11.60 1.25 30.70
CA VAL A 95 -10.80 2.42 31.12
C VAL A 95 -11.29 3.69 30.43
N GLY A 96 -11.54 3.65 29.11
CA GLY A 96 -12.09 4.79 28.38
C GLY A 96 -13.48 5.21 28.86
N SER A 97 -14.34 4.25 29.20
CA SER A 97 -15.67 4.52 29.76
C SER A 97 -15.58 5.13 31.16
N CYS A 98 -14.74 4.61 32.05
CA CYS A 98 -14.54 5.18 33.39
C CYS A 98 -14.00 6.60 33.34
N VAL A 99 -12.99 6.86 32.49
CA VAL A 99 -12.45 8.21 32.30
C VAL A 99 -13.51 9.13 31.69
N GLY A 100 -14.23 8.69 30.67
CA GLY A 100 -15.31 9.47 30.04
C GLY A 100 -16.42 9.87 31.03
N LEU A 101 -16.84 8.94 31.90
CA LEU A 101 -17.81 9.21 32.96
C LEU A 101 -17.26 10.22 33.97
N LEU A 102 -15.99 10.09 34.39
CA LEU A 102 -15.36 11.04 35.29
C LEU A 102 -15.34 12.45 34.72
N VAL A 103 -14.96 12.62 33.46
CA VAL A 103 -14.91 13.94 32.79
C VAL A 103 -16.30 14.57 32.70
N LEU A 104 -17.34 13.79 32.38
CA LEU A 104 -18.73 14.28 32.31
C LEU A 104 -19.32 14.61 33.68
N ALA A 105 -19.05 13.78 34.70
CA ALA A 105 -19.62 13.95 36.04
C ALA A 105 -18.99 15.12 36.81
N THR A 106 -17.68 15.35 36.65
CA THR A 106 -16.94 16.38 37.40
C THR A 106 -17.57 17.79 37.34
N PRO A 107 -17.85 18.38 36.15
CA PRO A 107 -18.47 19.70 36.07
C PRO A 107 -19.89 19.75 36.64
N LEU A 108 -20.65 18.65 36.59
CA LEU A 108 -21.97 18.57 37.23
C LEU A 108 -21.84 18.57 38.76
N VAL A 109 -20.86 17.83 39.29
CA VAL A 109 -20.57 17.80 40.72
C VAL A 109 -20.15 19.19 41.22
N PHE A 110 -19.31 19.93 40.48
CA PHE A 110 -18.90 21.29 40.88
C PHE A 110 -20.07 22.29 40.96
N LEU A 111 -21.16 22.07 40.21
CA LEU A 111 -22.35 22.92 40.27
C LEU A 111 -23.33 22.50 41.38
N LEU A 112 -23.48 21.19 41.60
CA LEU A 112 -24.46 20.63 42.54
C LEU A 112 -23.95 20.59 43.99
N LEU A 113 -22.67 20.36 44.19
CA LEU A 113 -22.10 20.14 45.52
C LEU A 113 -22.23 21.36 46.45
N PRO A 114 -22.02 22.61 46.01
CA PRO A 114 -22.29 23.80 46.83
C PRO A 114 -23.78 23.98 47.13
N ALA A 115 -24.65 23.72 46.14
CA ALA A 115 -26.08 23.85 46.29
C ALA A 115 -26.68 22.86 47.32
N VAL A 116 -26.07 21.69 47.49
CA VAL A 116 -26.52 20.67 48.45
C VAL A 116 -25.96 20.89 49.85
N MET A 117 -24.68 21.28 49.98
CA MET A 117 -23.99 21.30 51.27
C MET A 117 -24.37 22.53 52.15
N TRP A 118 -24.84 23.63 51.53
CA TRP A 118 -24.96 24.95 52.16
C TRP A 118 -25.88 25.88 51.32
N PRO A 119 -27.15 25.47 51.10
CA PRO A 119 -28.10 26.22 50.28
C PRO A 119 -28.39 27.63 50.83
N ASP A 120 -28.36 27.80 52.15
CA ASP A 120 -28.78 29.05 52.81
C ASP A 120 -27.73 30.17 52.74
N ARG A 121 -26.48 29.87 52.37
CA ARG A 121 -25.38 30.85 52.26
C ARG A 121 -25.07 31.27 50.83
N LEU A 122 -25.74 30.69 49.85
CA LEU A 122 -25.43 30.92 48.44
C LEU A 122 -26.13 32.19 47.95
N GLN A 123 -25.37 33.13 47.37
CA GLN A 123 -25.98 34.32 46.78
C GLN A 123 -26.87 33.98 45.58
N VAL A 124 -27.97 34.70 45.44
CA VAL A 124 -28.96 34.49 44.37
C VAL A 124 -28.33 34.84 43.02
N CYS A 125 -28.23 33.87 42.12
CA CYS A 125 -27.66 34.07 40.80
C CYS A 125 -28.63 34.85 39.89
N GLY A 126 -28.17 35.99 39.36
CA GLY A 126 -28.94 36.79 38.39
C GLY A 126 -28.87 36.25 36.95
N ALA A 127 -29.41 37.02 36.00
CA ALA A 127 -29.51 36.66 34.57
C ALA A 127 -28.15 36.29 33.90
N ALA A 128 -27.02 36.77 34.43
CA ALA A 128 -25.69 36.41 33.94
C ALA A 128 -25.38 34.91 34.13
N CYS A 129 -25.87 34.29 35.21
CA CYS A 129 -25.65 32.89 35.47
C CYS A 129 -26.50 31.98 34.57
N GLU A 130 -27.73 32.40 34.25
CA GLU A 130 -28.59 31.64 33.33
C GLU A 130 -27.92 31.44 31.96
N GLY A 131 -27.21 32.47 31.46
CA GLY A 131 -26.40 32.36 30.25
C GLY A 131 -25.23 31.36 30.38
N LEU A 132 -24.58 31.31 31.55
CA LEU A 132 -23.50 30.36 31.82
C LEU A 132 -24.03 28.92 31.92
N PHE A 133 -25.18 28.69 32.56
CA PHE A 133 -25.80 27.35 32.61
C PHE A 133 -26.17 26.83 31.23
N LEU A 134 -26.72 27.69 30.38
CA LEU A 134 -27.01 27.36 28.99
C LEU A 134 -25.72 27.02 28.23
N SER A 135 -24.65 27.80 28.42
CA SER A 135 -23.33 27.51 27.85
C SER A 135 -22.77 26.16 28.30
N ILE A 136 -22.82 25.85 29.60
CA ILE A 136 -22.36 24.57 30.16
C ILE A 136 -23.15 23.42 29.57
N SER A 137 -24.47 23.56 29.46
CA SER A 137 -25.34 22.51 28.91
C SER A 137 -24.96 22.14 27.47
N PHE A 138 -24.76 23.14 26.60
CA PHE A 138 -24.30 22.90 25.23
C PHE A 138 -22.89 22.31 25.17
N LYS A 139 -21.97 22.82 25.99
CA LYS A 139 -20.58 22.32 26.04
C LYS A 139 -20.51 20.87 26.54
N LEU A 140 -21.32 20.50 27.52
CA LEU A 140 -21.44 19.11 28.02
C LEU A 140 -22.01 18.17 26.98
N LEU A 141 -22.98 18.62 26.16
CA LEU A 141 -23.50 17.83 25.05
C LEU A 141 -22.39 17.55 24.02
N ILE A 142 -21.61 18.56 23.66
CA ILE A 142 -20.45 18.40 22.75
C ILE A 142 -19.44 17.43 23.36
N LEU A 143 -19.15 17.56 24.65
CA LEU A 143 -18.22 16.68 25.36
C LEU A 143 -18.72 15.23 25.43
N LEU A 144 -20.03 15.01 25.60
CA LEU A 144 -20.65 13.68 25.54
C LEU A 144 -20.43 13.02 24.18
N VAL A 145 -20.69 13.76 23.10
CA VAL A 145 -20.44 13.27 21.72
C VAL A 145 -18.95 12.99 21.52
N ALA A 146 -18.06 13.83 22.06
CA ALA A 146 -16.62 13.64 21.98
C ALA A 146 -16.15 12.38 22.71
N VAL A 147 -16.64 12.13 23.93
CA VAL A 147 -16.34 10.91 24.70
C VAL A 147 -16.83 9.67 23.96
N TRP A 148 -18.02 9.72 23.35
CA TRP A 148 -18.53 8.64 22.52
C TRP A 148 -17.67 8.38 21.28
N ALA A 149 -17.27 9.42 20.56
CA ALA A 149 -16.47 9.30 19.35
C ALA A 149 -15.04 8.77 19.61
N LEU A 150 -14.42 9.15 20.74
CA LEU A 150 -13.03 8.81 21.06
C LEU A 150 -12.87 7.49 21.82
N PHE A 151 -13.72 7.23 22.81
CA PHE A 151 -13.56 6.10 23.73
C PHE A 151 -14.48 4.92 23.43
N LEU A 152 -15.69 5.16 22.90
CA LEU A 152 -16.66 4.09 22.59
C LEU A 152 -16.51 3.55 21.15
N ARG A 153 -15.72 4.19 20.29
CA ARG A 153 -15.46 3.70 18.93
C ARG A 153 -14.47 2.52 18.95
N PRO A 154 -14.85 1.33 18.45
CA PRO A 154 -13.97 0.17 18.45
C PRO A 154 -12.70 0.44 17.62
N SER A 155 -11.53 0.21 18.21
CA SER A 155 -10.26 0.25 17.49
C SER A 155 -10.22 -0.87 16.45
N ARG A 156 -9.99 -0.51 15.18
CA ARG A 156 -9.98 -1.45 14.04
C ARG A 156 -8.77 -2.41 14.04
N ALA A 157 -7.78 -2.18 14.90
CA ALA A 157 -6.66 -3.08 15.12
C ALA A 157 -6.25 -3.04 16.59
N CYS A 158 -6.09 -4.20 17.22
CA CYS A 158 -5.41 -4.32 18.51
C CYS A 158 -3.91 -4.49 18.26
N LEU A 159 -3.14 -3.44 18.54
CA LEU A 159 -1.70 -3.56 18.71
C LEU A 159 -1.44 -4.00 20.16
N PRO A 160 -0.44 -4.85 20.43
CA PRO A 160 -0.12 -5.30 21.79
C PRO A 160 0.36 -4.16 22.70
N ARG A 161 0.74 -3.01 22.13
CA ARG A 161 1.17 -1.80 22.86
C ARG A 161 0.07 -0.75 22.92
N VAL A 162 -0.07 -0.13 24.09
CA VAL A 162 -0.96 1.02 24.28
C VAL A 162 -0.53 2.14 23.33
N CYS A 163 -1.46 2.65 22.51
CA CYS A 163 -1.17 3.79 21.63
C CYS A 163 -0.65 4.97 22.45
N VAL A 164 0.63 5.35 22.27
CA VAL A 164 1.31 6.39 23.05
C VAL A 164 0.49 7.68 23.12
N TYR A 165 -0.13 8.09 22.02
CA TYR A 165 -1.00 9.27 21.98
C TYR A 165 -2.30 9.12 22.78
N ARG A 166 -2.94 7.94 22.76
CA ARG A 166 -4.14 7.71 23.59
C ARG A 166 -3.78 7.69 25.07
N ALA A 167 -2.66 7.06 25.43
CA ALA A 167 -2.14 7.11 26.79
C ALA A 167 -1.79 8.55 27.22
N PHE A 168 -1.12 9.31 26.35
CA PHE A 168 -0.81 10.71 26.57
C PHE A 168 -2.05 11.58 26.76
N LEU A 169 -3.08 11.39 25.92
CA LEU A 169 -4.34 12.14 26.04
C LEU A 169 -5.09 11.78 27.32
N ILE A 170 -5.18 10.49 27.67
CA ILE A 170 -5.82 10.03 28.92
C ILE A 170 -5.08 10.60 30.13
N THR A 171 -3.75 10.54 30.15
CA THR A 171 -2.93 11.08 31.24
C THR A 171 -3.06 12.60 31.35
N LEU A 172 -3.07 13.32 30.23
CA LEU A 172 -3.30 14.76 30.19
C LEU A 172 -4.69 15.13 30.74
N THR A 173 -5.74 14.40 30.34
CA THR A 173 -7.10 14.62 30.87
C THR A 173 -7.16 14.38 32.38
N LEU A 174 -6.53 13.31 32.88
CA LEU A 174 -6.52 12.99 34.31
C LEU A 174 -5.75 14.03 35.13
N LEU A 175 -4.57 14.45 34.67
CA LEU A 175 -3.79 15.51 35.32
C LEU A 175 -4.58 16.81 35.40
N LEU A 176 -5.25 17.18 34.31
CA LEU A 176 -6.08 18.36 34.25
C LEU A 176 -7.24 18.24 35.25
N THR A 177 -8.03 17.17 35.21
CA THR A 177 -9.15 17.00 36.16
C THR A 177 -8.68 17.00 37.61
N MET A 178 -7.56 16.36 37.93
CA MET A 178 -7.00 16.34 39.29
C MET A 178 -6.58 17.74 39.76
N SER A 179 -5.94 18.53 38.89
CA SER A 179 -5.53 19.90 39.24
C SER A 179 -6.73 20.80 39.56
N TYR A 180 -7.82 20.68 38.80
CA TYR A 180 -9.06 21.43 39.04
C TYR A 180 -9.77 20.97 40.31
N TRP A 181 -9.79 19.67 40.62
CA TRP A 181 -10.32 19.15 41.89
C TRP A 181 -9.56 19.68 43.11
N LEU A 182 -8.22 19.74 43.05
CA LEU A 182 -7.41 20.29 44.14
C LEU A 182 -7.70 21.78 44.34
N PHE A 183 -7.76 22.55 43.25
CA PHE A 183 -8.07 23.98 43.35
C PHE A 183 -9.51 24.21 43.86
N TYR A 184 -10.48 23.41 43.40
CA TYR A 184 -11.85 23.45 43.87
C TYR A 184 -11.96 23.13 45.37
N GLY A 185 -11.24 22.10 45.82
CA GLY A 185 -11.20 21.72 47.24
C GLY A 185 -10.68 22.84 48.13
N VAL A 186 -9.52 23.41 47.80
CA VAL A 186 -8.89 24.45 48.63
C VAL A 186 -9.63 25.79 48.55
N ARG A 187 -10.06 26.21 47.35
CA ARG A 187 -10.64 27.54 47.16
C ARG A 187 -12.13 27.60 47.47
N ILE A 188 -12.89 26.57 47.10
CA ILE A 188 -14.35 26.64 47.17
C ILE A 188 -14.88 25.85 48.38
N LEU A 189 -14.33 24.66 48.66
CA LEU A 189 -14.81 23.86 49.80
C LEU A 189 -14.23 24.30 51.14
N ASP A 190 -12.94 24.60 51.21
CA ASP A 190 -12.29 24.98 52.46
C ASP A 190 -12.56 26.44 52.83
N ALA A 191 -12.50 27.37 51.86
CA ALA A 191 -12.75 28.78 52.10
C ALA A 191 -14.24 29.16 52.18
N GLN A 192 -15.13 28.23 51.82
CA GLN A 192 -16.57 28.44 51.79
C GLN A 192 -16.99 29.72 51.04
N ASP A 193 -16.61 29.83 49.76
CA ASP A 193 -17.04 30.93 48.88
C ASP A 193 -18.57 31.03 48.71
N GLU A 194 -19.14 32.20 49.04
CA GLU A 194 -20.58 32.49 48.92
C GLU A 194 -21.01 32.96 47.51
N ASP A 195 -20.04 33.33 46.66
CA ASP A 195 -20.25 33.88 45.30
C ASP A 195 -20.50 32.78 44.26
N TYR A 196 -21.77 32.38 44.08
CA TYR A 196 -22.13 31.30 43.15
C TYR A 196 -21.73 31.57 41.68
N HIS A 197 -21.75 32.83 41.25
CA HIS A 197 -21.32 33.21 39.90
C HIS A 197 -19.84 32.84 39.65
N GLY A 198 -18.95 33.01 40.63
CA GLY A 198 -17.54 32.63 40.53
C GLY A 198 -17.37 31.11 40.40
N ILE A 199 -18.16 30.33 41.15
CA ILE A 199 -18.18 28.87 41.08
C ILE A 199 -18.63 28.40 39.70
N VAL A 200 -19.71 28.98 39.16
CA VAL A 200 -20.22 28.65 37.82
C VAL A 200 -19.18 29.01 36.75
N GLN A 201 -18.52 30.17 36.85
CA GLN A 201 -17.42 30.54 35.94
C GLN A 201 -16.24 29.57 36.02
N PHE A 202 -15.89 29.10 37.21
CA PHE A 202 -14.85 28.10 37.40
C PHE A 202 -15.22 26.76 36.73
N ALA A 203 -16.47 26.30 36.88
CA ALA A 203 -16.98 25.12 36.20
C ALA A 203 -16.96 25.27 34.66
N VAL A 204 -17.29 26.45 34.12
CA VAL A 204 -17.16 26.75 32.69
C VAL A 204 -15.71 26.60 32.22
N SER A 205 -14.76 27.15 32.98
CA SER A 205 -13.33 27.08 32.63
C SER A 205 -12.80 25.63 32.58
N LEU A 206 -13.29 24.76 33.47
CA LEU A 206 -12.98 23.33 33.45
C LEU A 206 -13.49 22.71 32.14
N VAL A 207 -14.76 22.92 31.80
CA VAL A 207 -15.36 22.36 30.58
C VAL A 207 -14.63 22.86 29.33
N ASP A 208 -14.23 24.14 29.29
CA ASP A 208 -13.46 24.70 28.18
C ASP A 208 -12.10 24.02 28.04
N SER A 209 -11.38 23.84 29.14
CA SER A 209 -10.07 23.17 29.13
C SER A 209 -10.18 21.70 28.71
N GLN A 210 -11.23 20.99 29.13
CA GLN A 210 -11.52 19.62 28.69
C GLN A 210 -11.83 19.57 27.19
N LEU A 211 -12.62 20.51 26.66
CA LEU A 211 -12.89 20.65 25.23
C LEU A 211 -11.62 20.94 24.43
N PHE A 212 -10.70 21.77 24.92
CA PHE A 212 -9.41 22.00 24.26
C PHE A 212 -8.57 20.72 24.15
N VAL A 213 -8.49 19.93 25.21
CA VAL A 213 -7.81 18.63 25.17
C VAL A 213 -8.49 17.68 24.18
N HIS A 214 -9.82 17.74 24.06
CA HIS A 214 -10.56 16.97 23.05
C HIS A 214 -10.31 17.45 21.63
N TYR A 215 -10.25 18.76 21.36
CA TYR A 215 -9.89 19.26 20.04
C TYR A 215 -8.47 18.82 19.65
N LEU A 216 -7.53 18.86 20.59
CA LEU A 216 -6.18 18.32 20.38
C LEU A 216 -6.23 16.81 20.10
N ALA A 217 -7.05 16.05 20.82
CA ALA A 217 -7.25 14.62 20.59
C ALA A 217 -7.79 14.33 19.18
N VAL A 218 -8.81 15.08 18.75
CA VAL A 218 -9.39 14.97 17.40
C VAL A 218 -8.33 15.26 16.35
N VAL A 219 -7.55 16.33 16.48
CA VAL A 219 -6.48 16.65 15.54
C VAL A 219 -5.43 15.53 15.49
N LEU A 220 -4.92 15.07 16.65
CA LEU A 220 -3.89 14.03 16.71
C LEU A 220 -4.37 12.66 16.21
N LEU A 221 -5.66 12.34 16.37
CA LEU A 221 -6.23 11.05 15.97
C LEU A 221 -6.77 11.07 14.54
N GLU A 222 -7.44 12.15 14.10
CA GLU A 222 -7.96 12.30 12.74
C GLU A 222 -6.84 12.54 11.71
N LEU A 223 -5.74 13.23 12.06
CA LEU A 223 -4.56 13.32 11.19
C LEU A 223 -3.96 11.93 10.90
N ARG A 224 -4.14 10.97 11.81
CA ARG A 224 -3.70 9.58 11.63
C ARG A 224 -4.75 8.71 10.92
N GLN A 225 -5.99 9.19 10.77
CA GLN A 225 -7.15 8.43 10.30
C GLN A 225 -7.23 8.25 8.77
N LEU A 226 -6.19 8.68 8.05
CA LEU A 226 -5.84 8.16 6.71
C LEU A 226 -5.37 6.69 6.76
N GLN A 227 -5.79 5.91 7.76
CA GLN A 227 -5.51 4.47 7.78
C GLN A 227 -6.22 3.81 6.60
N PRO A 228 -5.50 3.02 5.79
CA PRO A 228 -6.13 2.30 4.71
C PRO A 228 -7.14 1.32 5.30
N CYS A 229 -8.38 1.41 4.83
CA CYS A 229 -9.49 0.58 5.27
C CYS A 229 -9.89 -0.43 4.19
N TYR A 230 -9.67 -0.05 2.94
CA TYR A 230 -10.03 -0.82 1.77
C TYR A 230 -8.80 -1.07 0.90
N SER A 231 -8.72 -2.26 0.34
CA SER A 231 -7.85 -2.58 -0.78
C SER A 231 -8.67 -2.47 -2.06
N VAL A 232 -8.19 -1.67 -3.00
CA VAL A 232 -8.85 -1.35 -4.25
C VAL A 232 -8.04 -1.98 -5.38
N CYS A 233 -8.67 -2.88 -6.12
CA CYS A 233 -8.11 -3.45 -7.34
C CYS A 233 -8.61 -2.64 -8.53
N VAL A 234 -7.68 -2.12 -9.31
CA VAL A 234 -7.95 -1.32 -10.50
C VAL A 234 -7.45 -2.11 -11.71
N ILE A 235 -8.36 -2.40 -12.64
CA ILE A 235 -8.11 -3.22 -13.82
C ILE A 235 -8.40 -2.38 -15.07
N ARG A 236 -7.47 -2.31 -16.00
CA ARG A 236 -7.72 -1.68 -17.31
C ARG A 236 -8.41 -2.68 -18.24
N SER A 237 -9.55 -2.30 -18.81
CA SER A 237 -10.43 -3.22 -19.55
C SER A 237 -9.87 -3.73 -20.87
N THR A 238 -8.88 -3.04 -21.44
CA THR A 238 -8.35 -3.34 -22.78
C THR A 238 -7.20 -4.33 -22.78
N ASP A 239 -6.28 -4.24 -21.81
CA ASP A 239 -5.09 -5.08 -21.72
C ASP A 239 -5.01 -5.90 -20.42
N GLY A 240 -5.94 -5.68 -19.48
CA GLY A 240 -5.99 -6.44 -18.24
C GLY A 240 -4.88 -6.09 -17.25
N GLU A 241 -4.15 -4.98 -17.45
CA GLU A 241 -3.16 -4.53 -16.46
C GLU A 241 -3.89 -4.25 -15.14
N THR A 242 -3.42 -4.86 -14.05
CA THR A 242 -4.03 -4.77 -12.72
C THR A 242 -3.07 -4.17 -11.71
N ARG A 243 -3.59 -3.27 -10.87
CA ARG A 243 -2.84 -2.70 -9.74
C ARG A 243 -3.72 -2.65 -8.50
N HIS A 244 -3.10 -2.81 -7.35
CA HIS A 244 -3.77 -2.83 -6.05
C HIS A 244 -3.31 -1.64 -5.22
N TYR A 245 -4.27 -0.89 -4.69
CA TYR A 245 -4.02 0.29 -3.87
C TYR A 245 -4.76 0.19 -2.55
N ASN A 246 -4.21 0.84 -1.53
CA ASN A 246 -4.80 0.91 -0.21
C ASN A 246 -5.42 2.30 -0.02
N ILE A 247 -6.73 2.36 0.27
CA ILE A 247 -7.50 3.60 0.37
C ILE A 247 -8.25 3.65 1.70
N GLY A 248 -8.35 4.83 2.30
CA GLY A 248 -9.15 5.09 3.51
C GLY A 248 -10.66 5.13 3.24
N GLN A 249 -11.43 5.65 4.20
CA GLN A 249 -12.86 5.88 4.01
C GLN A 249 -13.08 7.17 3.21
N LEU A 250 -13.36 7.03 1.92
CA LEU A 250 -13.65 8.13 1.00
C LEU A 250 -15.02 7.93 0.34
N SER A 251 -15.60 9.01 -0.20
CA SER A 251 -16.72 8.88 -1.14
C SER A 251 -16.27 8.25 -2.45
N ILE A 252 -17.20 7.65 -3.20
CA ILE A 252 -16.89 7.04 -4.51
C ILE A 252 -16.27 8.09 -5.45
N GLN A 253 -16.79 9.33 -5.47
CA GLN A 253 -16.21 10.44 -6.25
C GLN A 253 -14.74 10.74 -5.86
N ARG A 254 -14.46 10.86 -4.57
CA ARG A 254 -13.12 11.24 -4.09
C ARG A 254 -12.11 10.10 -4.28
N ALA A 255 -12.55 8.87 -4.15
CA ALA A 255 -11.75 7.71 -4.47
C ALA A 255 -11.49 7.57 -5.96
N ALA A 256 -12.47 7.84 -6.82
CA ALA A 256 -12.29 7.89 -8.27
C ALA A 256 -11.17 8.86 -8.67
N LEU A 257 -11.17 10.07 -8.13
CA LEU A 257 -10.09 11.05 -8.37
C LEU A 257 -8.73 10.53 -7.90
N SER A 258 -8.66 9.97 -6.69
CA SER A 258 -7.42 9.40 -6.14
C SER A 258 -6.89 8.25 -7.00
N ILE A 259 -7.80 7.42 -7.55
CA ILE A 259 -7.45 6.31 -8.44
C ILE A 259 -6.96 6.82 -9.78
N LEU A 260 -7.51 7.91 -10.32
CA LEU A 260 -6.98 8.55 -11.52
C LEU A 260 -5.56 9.07 -11.30
N GLU A 261 -5.28 9.68 -10.14
CA GLU A 261 -3.91 10.07 -9.79
C GLU A 261 -2.96 8.87 -9.74
N TYR A 262 -3.38 7.75 -9.13
CA TYR A 262 -2.61 6.51 -9.14
C TYR A 262 -2.45 5.91 -10.54
N TYR A 263 -3.49 5.99 -11.38
CA TYR A 263 -3.41 5.57 -12.77
C TYR A 263 -2.31 6.34 -13.51
N TYR A 264 -2.31 7.66 -13.37
CA TYR A 264 -1.32 8.51 -14.03
C TYR A 264 0.11 8.26 -13.52
N ARG A 265 0.25 7.92 -12.23
CA ARG A 265 1.54 7.67 -11.57
C ARG A 265 2.12 6.27 -11.78
N ASP A 266 1.30 5.23 -11.86
CA ASP A 266 1.77 3.84 -11.71
C ASP A 266 1.43 2.94 -12.93
N PHE A 267 0.44 3.29 -13.76
CA PHE A 267 0.07 2.46 -14.90
C PHE A 267 0.97 2.73 -16.13
N PRO A 268 1.38 1.67 -16.85
CA PRO A 268 2.09 1.82 -18.13
C PRO A 268 1.18 2.44 -19.19
N LEU A 269 1.77 3.19 -20.13
CA LEU A 269 1.04 3.81 -21.25
C LEU A 269 0.17 2.79 -22.01
N HIS A 270 -1.11 3.13 -22.20
CA HIS A 270 -2.03 2.31 -22.96
C HIS A 270 -1.59 2.24 -24.44
N ASN A 271 -1.37 1.02 -24.96
CA ASN A 271 -0.94 0.80 -26.34
C ASN A 271 -2.03 0.08 -27.16
N PRO A 272 -3.00 0.81 -27.73
CA PRO A 272 -4.09 0.21 -28.50
C PRO A 272 -3.59 -0.50 -29.77
N ALA A 273 -2.44 -0.07 -30.31
CA ALA A 273 -1.86 -0.67 -31.51
C ALA A 273 -1.35 -2.10 -31.29
N LEU A 274 -1.02 -2.50 -30.06
CA LEU A 274 -0.66 -3.88 -29.75
C LEU A 274 -1.93 -4.77 -29.77
N LEU A 275 -3.02 -4.27 -29.20
CA LEU A 275 -4.30 -4.97 -29.11
C LEU A 275 -5.00 -5.09 -30.47
N SER A 276 -4.92 -4.08 -31.34
CA SER A 276 -5.43 -4.20 -32.70
C SER A 276 -4.61 -5.21 -33.51
N ALA A 277 -3.31 -5.34 -33.24
CA ALA A 277 -2.45 -6.32 -33.92
C ALA A 277 -2.91 -7.75 -33.70
N SER A 278 -3.25 -8.12 -32.45
CA SER A 278 -3.74 -9.47 -32.13
C SER A 278 -5.09 -9.73 -32.80
N LYS A 279 -6.01 -8.74 -32.76
CA LYS A 279 -7.32 -8.83 -33.46
C LYS A 279 -7.17 -9.00 -34.97
N HIS A 280 -6.29 -8.23 -35.62
CA HIS A 280 -6.05 -8.35 -37.07
C HIS A 280 -5.40 -9.68 -37.44
N ARG A 281 -4.52 -10.24 -36.59
CA ARG A 281 -3.95 -11.57 -36.81
C ARG A 281 -5.01 -12.67 -36.70
N ALA A 282 -5.85 -12.62 -35.67
CA ALA A 282 -6.99 -13.53 -35.52
C ALA A 282 -7.94 -13.47 -36.74
N ALA A 283 -8.26 -12.25 -37.20
CA ALA A 283 -9.11 -12.08 -38.38
C ALA A 283 -8.45 -12.60 -39.68
N LYS A 284 -7.14 -12.41 -39.85
CA LYS A 284 -6.40 -12.92 -41.01
C LYS A 284 -6.36 -14.45 -41.03
N HIS A 285 -6.21 -15.08 -39.87
CA HIS A 285 -6.23 -16.54 -39.75
C HIS A 285 -7.58 -17.11 -40.18
N LEU A 286 -8.67 -16.49 -39.72
CA LEU A 286 -10.04 -16.85 -40.13
C LEU A 286 -10.31 -16.59 -41.63
N ALA A 287 -9.69 -15.55 -42.21
CA ALA A 287 -9.88 -15.16 -43.62
C ALA A 287 -8.96 -15.88 -44.63
N GLY A 288 -7.82 -16.45 -44.20
CA GLY A 288 -6.85 -17.12 -45.06
C GLY A 288 -7.27 -18.51 -45.55
N LEU A 289 -8.43 -19.00 -45.12
CA LEU A 289 -8.93 -20.34 -45.40
C LEU A 289 -9.77 -20.35 -46.69
N LYS A 290 -9.14 -20.50 -47.86
CA LYS A 290 -9.86 -20.80 -49.11
C LYS A 290 -10.38 -22.24 -49.08
N VAL A 291 -11.69 -22.39 -49.01
CA VAL A 291 -12.37 -23.69 -49.17
C VAL A 291 -12.35 -24.05 -50.66
N TYR A 292 -11.56 -25.04 -51.03
CA TYR A 292 -11.71 -25.69 -52.33
C TYR A 292 -12.86 -26.70 -52.20
N ASN A 293 -13.97 -26.45 -52.87
CA ASN A 293 -15.02 -27.46 -53.03
C ASN A 293 -14.45 -28.51 -54.01
N VAL A 294 -13.99 -29.64 -53.48
CA VAL A 294 -13.45 -30.73 -54.30
C VAL A 294 -14.55 -31.57 -54.96
N ASP A 295 -15.82 -31.45 -54.57
CA ASP A 295 -16.91 -32.18 -55.20
C ASP A 295 -17.99 -31.22 -55.74
N GLY A 296 -18.10 -31.15 -57.06
CA GLY A 296 -19.29 -30.64 -57.70
C GLY A 296 -20.35 -31.73 -57.73
N ALA A 297 -21.40 -31.64 -56.89
CA ALA A 297 -22.77 -32.09 -57.21
C ALA A 297 -23.74 -31.98 -56.01
N GLN A 298 -24.86 -31.30 -56.28
CA GLN A 298 -26.24 -31.51 -55.81
C GLN A 298 -26.68 -31.28 -54.33
N PRO A 299 -27.98 -30.93 -54.13
CA PRO A 299 -28.47 -30.34 -52.89
C PRO A 299 -29.06 -31.38 -51.91
N SER A 300 -29.10 -30.99 -50.63
CA SER A 300 -29.82 -31.61 -49.50
C SER A 300 -29.08 -32.68 -48.69
N ASN A 301 -28.69 -32.33 -47.45
CA ASN A 301 -29.08 -33.09 -46.24
C ASN A 301 -28.63 -32.39 -44.94
N GLY A 302 -29.54 -32.30 -43.95
CA GLY A 302 -29.32 -31.68 -42.63
C GLY A 302 -28.21 -32.31 -41.75
N ASN A 303 -27.61 -33.41 -42.19
CA ASN A 303 -26.44 -34.01 -41.54
C ASN A 303 -25.12 -33.29 -41.87
N GLN A 304 -25.05 -32.53 -42.98
CA GLN A 304 -23.91 -31.66 -43.26
C GLN A 304 -23.79 -30.55 -42.20
N SER A 305 -24.91 -30.07 -41.65
CA SER A 305 -24.94 -29.00 -40.63
C SER A 305 -24.27 -29.43 -39.32
N ARG A 306 -24.48 -30.66 -38.83
CA ARG A 306 -23.77 -31.17 -37.64
C ARG A 306 -22.29 -31.40 -37.89
N ALA A 307 -21.92 -31.96 -39.04
CA ALA A 307 -20.51 -32.16 -39.40
C ALA A 307 -19.77 -30.83 -39.58
N MET A 308 -20.41 -29.82 -40.19
CA MET A 308 -19.87 -28.47 -40.31
C MET A 308 -19.76 -27.77 -38.96
N VAL A 309 -20.72 -27.93 -38.04
CA VAL A 309 -20.68 -27.35 -36.69
C VAL A 309 -19.60 -28.01 -35.82
N THR A 310 -19.45 -29.34 -35.89
CA THR A 310 -18.37 -30.04 -35.18
C THR A 310 -16.99 -29.74 -35.78
N ALA A 311 -16.89 -29.62 -37.12
CA ALA A 311 -15.68 -29.16 -37.78
C ALA A 311 -15.36 -27.70 -37.43
N ALA A 312 -16.36 -26.82 -37.38
CA ALA A 312 -16.20 -25.43 -36.94
C ALA A 312 -15.78 -25.34 -35.46
N GLY A 313 -16.30 -26.22 -34.59
CA GLY A 313 -15.88 -26.35 -33.19
C GLY A 313 -14.40 -26.75 -33.05
N LYS A 314 -13.99 -27.86 -33.68
CA LYS A 314 -12.58 -28.28 -33.70
C LYS A 314 -11.65 -27.24 -34.37
N ARG A 315 -12.15 -26.48 -35.37
CA ARG A 315 -11.41 -25.40 -36.04
C ARG A 315 -11.29 -24.14 -35.17
N LYS A 316 -12.29 -23.82 -34.37
CA LYS A 316 -12.25 -22.72 -33.39
C LYS A 316 -11.21 -23.01 -32.29
N ASP A 317 -11.14 -24.26 -31.83
CA ASP A 317 -10.14 -24.70 -30.85
C ASP A 317 -8.73 -24.69 -31.45
N SER A 318 -8.57 -25.07 -32.73
CA SER A 318 -7.31 -24.95 -33.47
C SER A 318 -6.87 -23.49 -33.63
N ALA A 319 -7.79 -22.59 -34.00
CA ALA A 319 -7.50 -21.16 -34.14
C ALA A 319 -7.08 -20.50 -32.82
N HIS A 320 -7.65 -20.94 -31.69
CA HIS A 320 -7.23 -20.47 -30.36
C HIS A 320 -5.80 -20.92 -30.02
N ASN A 321 -5.45 -22.17 -30.34
CA ASN A 321 -4.11 -22.70 -30.15
C ASN A 321 -3.07 -21.96 -31.03
N GLU A 322 -3.43 -21.62 -32.26
CA GLU A 322 -2.57 -20.85 -33.16
C GLU A 322 -2.32 -19.41 -32.70
N LEU A 323 -3.33 -18.74 -32.12
CA LEU A 323 -3.14 -17.42 -31.50
C LEU A 323 -2.14 -17.45 -30.34
N TYR A 324 -2.21 -18.50 -29.51
CA TYR A 324 -1.25 -18.72 -28.44
C TYR A 324 0.19 -18.86 -28.97
N TYR A 325 0.40 -19.68 -30.02
CA TYR A 325 1.72 -19.82 -30.64
C TYR A 325 2.22 -18.52 -31.28
N GLU A 326 1.33 -17.73 -31.91
CA GLU A 326 1.70 -16.43 -32.47
C GLU A 326 2.12 -15.41 -31.40
N GLU A 327 1.45 -15.43 -30.25
CA GLU A 327 1.81 -14.61 -29.08
C GLU A 327 3.16 -15.03 -28.52
N ALA A 328 3.39 -16.35 -28.34
CA ALA A 328 4.68 -16.88 -27.91
C ALA A 328 5.82 -16.52 -28.89
N ASP A 329 5.55 -16.58 -30.21
CA ASP A 329 6.49 -16.16 -31.24
C ASP A 329 6.74 -14.65 -31.23
N TYR A 330 5.71 -13.85 -30.96
CA TYR A 330 5.84 -12.41 -30.77
C TYR A 330 6.74 -12.10 -29.56
N GLU A 331 6.50 -12.72 -28.41
CA GLU A 331 7.35 -12.57 -27.24
C GLU A 331 8.79 -13.01 -27.52
N ARG A 332 8.98 -14.12 -28.24
CA ARG A 332 10.31 -14.59 -28.65
C ARG A 332 11.01 -13.56 -29.53
N ARG A 333 10.30 -12.91 -30.46
CA ARG A 333 10.83 -11.80 -31.26
C ARG A 333 11.20 -10.61 -30.39
N VAL A 334 10.33 -10.21 -29.45
CA VAL A 334 10.60 -9.10 -28.52
C VAL A 334 11.83 -9.40 -27.66
N ARG A 335 11.93 -10.60 -27.06
CA ARG A 335 13.11 -11.06 -26.28
C ARG A 335 14.38 -11.03 -27.11
N LYS A 336 14.34 -11.53 -28.35
CA LYS A 336 15.49 -11.50 -29.29
C LYS A 336 15.92 -10.07 -29.62
N ARG A 337 14.97 -9.14 -29.82
CA ARG A 337 15.28 -7.73 -30.09
C ARG A 337 15.79 -7.01 -28.84
N ARG A 338 15.23 -7.31 -27.67
CA ARG A 338 15.69 -6.81 -26.36
C ARG A 338 17.15 -7.19 -26.11
N ALA A 339 17.51 -8.46 -26.26
CA ALA A 339 18.89 -8.92 -26.08
C ALA A 339 19.87 -8.18 -27.01
N ARG A 340 19.51 -8.04 -28.30
CA ARG A 340 20.33 -7.29 -29.27
C ARG A 340 20.48 -5.80 -28.94
N LEU A 341 19.43 -5.20 -28.38
CA LEU A 341 19.46 -3.80 -27.95
C LEU A 341 20.37 -3.63 -26.72
N VAL A 342 20.26 -4.52 -25.74
CA VAL A 342 21.10 -4.49 -24.53
C VAL A 342 22.58 -4.55 -24.92
N VAL A 343 22.97 -5.53 -25.75
CA VAL A 343 24.36 -5.68 -26.21
C VAL A 343 24.85 -4.44 -26.97
N ALA A 344 24.06 -3.94 -27.92
CA ALA A 344 24.46 -2.77 -28.72
C ALA A 344 24.63 -1.50 -27.87
N VAL A 345 23.81 -1.32 -26.83
CA VAL A 345 23.94 -0.17 -25.91
C VAL A 345 25.11 -0.36 -24.95
N GLU A 346 25.35 -1.56 -24.45
CA GLU A 346 26.53 -1.85 -23.62
C GLU A 346 27.83 -1.58 -24.39
N GLU A 347 27.95 -2.09 -25.63
CA GLU A 347 29.08 -1.82 -26.52
C GLU A 347 29.27 -0.31 -26.75
N ALA A 348 28.19 0.40 -27.06
CA ALA A 348 28.22 1.83 -27.27
C ALA A 348 28.69 2.63 -26.04
N PHE A 349 28.23 2.28 -24.84
CA PHE A 349 28.69 2.93 -23.61
C PHE A 349 30.13 2.55 -23.24
N THR A 350 30.59 1.34 -23.57
CA THR A 350 32.01 1.00 -23.43
C THR A 350 32.89 1.82 -24.36
N HIS A 351 32.40 2.15 -25.57
CA HIS A 351 33.08 3.06 -26.48
C HIS A 351 33.21 4.47 -25.89
N VAL A 352 32.15 5.03 -25.31
CA VAL A 352 32.22 6.33 -24.59
C VAL A 352 33.29 6.30 -23.50
N ARG A 353 33.30 5.24 -22.68
CA ARG A 353 34.23 5.12 -21.55
C ARG A 353 35.69 5.02 -22.01
N ARG A 354 35.93 4.39 -23.16
CA ARG A 354 37.27 4.34 -23.77
C ARG A 354 37.68 5.72 -24.28
N MET A 355 36.80 6.40 -25.02
CA MET A 355 37.05 7.78 -25.48
C MET A 355 37.33 8.72 -24.32
N LYS A 356 36.51 8.70 -23.26
CA LYS A 356 36.73 9.53 -22.06
C LYS A 356 38.10 9.28 -21.41
N LYS A 357 38.57 8.03 -21.39
CA LYS A 357 39.89 7.66 -20.86
C LYS A 357 41.04 8.12 -21.78
N GLU A 358 40.79 8.22 -23.08
CA GLU A 358 41.71 8.79 -24.07
C GLU A 358 41.75 10.31 -23.96
N ASP A 359 40.59 10.96 -23.78
CA ASP A 359 40.44 12.41 -23.57
C ASP A 359 41.12 12.89 -22.27
N GLU A 360 41.06 12.09 -21.19
CA GLU A 360 41.81 12.36 -19.93
C GLU A 360 43.33 12.39 -20.13
N ARG A 361 43.83 11.83 -21.24
CA ARG A 361 45.27 11.83 -21.62
C ARG A 361 45.59 12.86 -22.70
N ALA A 362 44.58 13.52 -23.26
CA ALA A 362 44.72 14.47 -24.37
C ALA A 362 44.83 15.92 -23.87
N THR A 363 45.30 16.83 -24.73
CA THR A 363 45.43 18.26 -24.43
C THR A 363 44.06 18.97 -24.38
N PRO A 364 43.89 20.08 -23.62
CA PRO A 364 42.59 20.72 -23.36
C PRO A 364 41.80 21.22 -24.58
N SER A 365 42.44 21.29 -25.76
CA SER A 365 41.83 21.71 -27.02
C SER A 365 41.00 20.63 -27.72
N ASP A 366 41.13 19.35 -27.30
CA ASP A 366 40.46 18.19 -27.93
C ASP A 366 39.32 17.60 -27.07
N ILE A 367 38.88 18.31 -26.02
CA ILE A 367 37.79 17.82 -25.15
C ILE A 367 36.46 17.93 -25.90
N MET A 368 35.96 16.80 -26.39
CA MET A 368 34.67 16.68 -27.07
C MET A 368 33.51 17.00 -26.10
N ASP A 369 32.52 17.77 -26.56
CA ASP A 369 31.31 18.05 -25.79
C ASP A 369 30.52 16.74 -25.57
N VAL A 370 29.96 16.54 -24.38
CA VAL A 370 29.21 15.32 -24.01
C VAL A 370 28.01 15.10 -24.95
N ARG A 371 27.46 16.19 -25.50
CA ARG A 371 26.39 16.12 -26.50
C ARG A 371 26.89 15.64 -27.86
N GLU A 372 28.12 15.99 -28.25
CA GLU A 372 28.77 15.51 -29.46
C GLU A 372 29.14 14.03 -29.34
N ALA A 373 29.62 13.60 -28.18
CA ALA A 373 29.84 12.19 -27.85
C ALA A 373 28.55 11.37 -27.98
N ALA A 374 27.42 11.89 -27.48
CA ALA A 374 26.11 11.24 -27.62
C ALA A 374 25.69 11.09 -29.09
N LEU A 375 25.94 12.11 -29.93
CA LEU A 375 25.63 12.08 -31.36
C LEU A 375 26.52 11.09 -32.13
N ALA A 376 27.81 11.01 -31.79
CA ALA A 376 28.76 10.10 -32.42
C ALA A 376 28.40 8.62 -32.17
N ILE A 377 27.86 8.31 -31.00
CA ILE A 377 27.63 6.93 -30.55
C ILE A 377 26.22 6.45 -30.87
N PHE A 378 25.24 7.36 -30.99
CA PHE A 378 23.85 7.03 -31.31
C PHE A 378 23.69 6.10 -32.54
N PRO A 379 24.38 6.30 -33.68
CA PRO A 379 24.26 5.42 -34.86
C PRO A 379 24.54 3.94 -34.58
N SER A 380 25.45 3.63 -33.65
CA SER A 380 25.82 2.25 -33.31
C SER A 380 24.66 1.46 -32.64
N MET A 381 23.83 2.14 -31.85
CA MET A 381 22.68 1.55 -31.16
C MET A 381 21.32 1.82 -31.84
N ALA A 382 21.22 2.86 -32.68
CA ALA A 382 19.96 3.35 -33.24
C ALA A 382 19.16 2.27 -33.97
N ARG A 383 19.83 1.43 -34.79
CA ARG A 383 19.17 0.37 -35.55
C ARG A 383 18.57 -0.71 -34.64
N ALA A 384 19.26 -1.06 -33.56
CA ALA A 384 18.76 -2.04 -32.60
C ALA A 384 17.55 -1.48 -31.84
N LEU A 385 17.63 -0.20 -31.43
CA LEU A 385 16.57 0.50 -30.71
C LEU A 385 15.31 0.67 -31.55
N GLN A 386 15.44 1.18 -32.78
CA GLN A 386 14.30 1.33 -33.70
C GLN A 386 13.62 0.00 -34.03
N LYS A 387 14.40 -1.09 -34.22
CA LYS A 387 13.82 -2.42 -34.44
C LYS A 387 13.06 -2.92 -33.22
N TYR A 388 13.56 -2.66 -32.01
CA TYR A 388 12.86 -2.99 -30.77
C TYR A 388 11.55 -2.19 -30.66
N LEU A 389 11.60 -0.86 -30.79
CA LEU A 389 10.44 0.04 -30.70
C LEU A 389 9.38 -0.24 -31.77
N ARG A 390 9.77 -0.63 -32.98
CA ARG A 390 8.85 -1.08 -34.04
C ARG A 390 8.16 -2.39 -33.67
N THR A 391 8.92 -3.34 -33.13
CA THR A 391 8.38 -4.64 -32.73
C THR A 391 7.36 -4.47 -31.60
N THR A 392 7.65 -3.61 -30.62
CA THR A 392 6.74 -3.27 -29.51
C THR A 392 5.66 -2.24 -29.87
N ARG A 393 5.66 -1.72 -31.10
CA ARG A 393 4.78 -0.65 -31.60
C ARG A 393 4.85 0.68 -30.82
N ARG A 394 5.94 0.93 -30.10
CA ARG A 394 6.18 2.15 -29.28
C ARG A 394 6.95 3.26 -30.00
N GLN A 395 7.17 3.13 -31.31
CA GLN A 395 7.91 4.10 -32.12
C GLN A 395 7.34 5.54 -32.06
N HIS A 396 6.03 5.67 -31.92
CA HIS A 396 5.38 6.98 -31.87
C HIS A 396 5.68 7.71 -30.55
N CYS A 397 5.96 6.98 -29.46
CA CYS A 397 6.20 7.54 -28.13
C CYS A 397 7.60 8.17 -27.98
N HIS A 398 8.55 7.81 -28.85
CA HIS A 398 9.95 8.21 -28.71
C HIS A 398 10.45 8.83 -30.01
N SER A 399 10.59 10.16 -30.04
CA SER A 399 11.26 10.86 -31.13
C SER A 399 12.78 10.66 -31.07
N MET A 400 13.45 10.79 -32.20
CA MET A 400 14.91 10.71 -32.28
C MET A 400 15.59 11.76 -31.37
N GLU A 401 15.07 12.99 -31.38
CA GLU A 401 15.55 14.09 -30.54
C GLU A 401 15.41 13.79 -29.03
N SER A 402 14.28 13.21 -28.62
CA SER A 402 14.06 12.82 -27.22
C SER A 402 15.03 11.74 -26.78
N ILE A 403 15.31 10.76 -27.66
CA ILE A 403 16.29 9.70 -27.39
C ILE A 403 17.71 10.27 -27.26
N GLN A 404 18.11 11.16 -28.17
CA GLN A 404 19.43 11.79 -28.12
C GLN A 404 19.60 12.68 -26.89
N LYS A 405 18.55 13.46 -26.53
CA LYS A 405 18.54 14.26 -25.31
C LYS A 405 18.68 13.41 -24.05
N HIS A 406 17.98 12.27 -23.99
CA HIS A 406 18.10 11.33 -22.88
C HIS A 406 19.48 10.67 -22.83
N LEU A 407 20.04 10.29 -23.98
CA LEU A 407 21.39 9.73 -24.07
C LEU A 407 22.43 10.75 -23.57
N ALA A 408 22.37 12.00 -24.02
CA ALA A 408 23.25 13.06 -23.53
C ALA A 408 23.10 13.26 -22.01
N PHE A 409 21.87 13.26 -21.48
CA PHE A 409 21.62 13.33 -20.04
C PHE A 409 22.25 12.14 -19.27
N CYS A 410 22.16 10.91 -19.81
CA CYS A 410 22.78 9.74 -19.21
C CYS A 410 24.31 9.84 -19.21
N LEU A 411 24.92 10.36 -20.28
CA LEU A 411 26.37 10.52 -20.36
C LEU A 411 26.89 11.61 -19.42
N VAL A 412 26.21 12.76 -19.34
CA VAL A 412 26.56 13.86 -18.41
C VAL A 412 26.57 13.39 -16.96
N ASN A 413 25.60 12.56 -16.57
CA ASN A 413 25.46 12.06 -15.21
C ASN A 413 26.20 10.74 -14.93
N ASN A 414 27.06 10.27 -15.87
CA ASN A 414 27.77 8.99 -15.77
C ASN A 414 26.85 7.78 -15.45
N MET A 415 25.63 7.77 -15.99
CA MET A 415 24.65 6.73 -15.74
C MET A 415 25.05 5.41 -16.44
N SER A 416 24.55 4.29 -15.92
CA SER A 416 24.81 2.98 -16.52
C SER A 416 24.04 2.78 -17.84
N PRO A 417 24.50 1.87 -18.74
CA PRO A 417 23.77 1.52 -19.96
C PRO A 417 22.36 1.01 -19.66
N LYS A 418 22.20 0.30 -18.53
CA LYS A 418 20.91 -0.19 -18.04
C LYS A 418 19.95 0.95 -17.69
N ALA A 419 20.44 2.02 -17.07
CA ALA A 419 19.62 3.18 -16.72
C ALA A 419 19.08 3.93 -17.95
N PHE A 420 19.85 3.99 -19.04
CA PHE A 420 19.36 4.49 -20.33
C PHE A 420 18.29 3.57 -20.92
N LEU A 421 18.48 2.25 -20.81
CA LEU A 421 17.56 1.25 -21.36
C LEU A 421 16.22 1.17 -20.61
N GLU A 422 16.19 1.46 -19.31
CA GLU A 422 14.98 1.49 -18.47
C GLU A 422 13.85 2.28 -19.13
N ALA A 423 14.15 3.46 -19.70
CA ALA A 423 13.18 4.34 -20.35
C ALA A 423 12.47 3.71 -21.57
N TYR A 424 13.06 2.68 -22.18
CA TYR A 424 12.54 2.01 -23.38
C TYR A 424 12.07 0.58 -23.12
N LEU A 425 12.75 -0.15 -22.23
CA LEU A 425 12.44 -1.56 -21.93
C LEU A 425 11.26 -1.69 -20.98
N VAL A 426 11.17 -0.81 -19.99
CA VAL A 426 10.05 -0.77 -19.05
C VAL A 426 9.12 0.37 -19.47
N PRO A 427 7.84 0.10 -19.76
CA PRO A 427 6.89 1.17 -19.99
C PRO A 427 6.70 1.94 -18.68
N GLY A 428 7.29 3.12 -18.61
CA GLY A 428 7.11 4.02 -17.47
C GLY A 428 5.70 4.58 -17.39
N PRO A 429 5.39 5.32 -16.32
CA PRO A 429 4.06 5.84 -16.09
C PRO A 429 3.61 6.79 -17.20
N THR A 430 2.29 6.80 -17.42
CA THR A 430 1.65 7.61 -18.47
C THR A 430 2.10 9.07 -18.49
N LEU A 431 2.35 9.69 -17.33
CA LEU A 431 2.85 11.06 -17.18
C LEU A 431 4.23 11.33 -17.81
N GLN A 432 5.04 10.31 -18.06
CA GLN A 432 6.35 10.48 -18.70
C GLN A 432 6.24 10.87 -20.18
N TYR A 433 5.07 10.65 -20.78
CA TYR A 433 4.81 10.99 -22.18
C TYR A 433 4.22 12.40 -22.27
N GLY A 434 4.28 13.04 -23.45
CA GLY A 434 3.72 14.38 -23.63
C GLY A 434 2.21 14.42 -23.37
N PRO A 435 1.64 15.55 -22.90
CA PRO A 435 0.22 15.68 -22.51
C PRO A 435 -0.75 15.23 -23.62
N GLU A 436 -0.44 15.55 -24.88
CA GLU A 436 -1.22 15.12 -26.06
C GLU A 436 -1.35 13.60 -26.22
N ARG A 437 -0.57 12.80 -25.49
CA ARG A 437 -0.47 11.34 -25.66
C ARG A 437 -1.09 10.55 -24.52
N TRP A 438 -1.40 11.20 -23.39
CA TRP A 438 -1.97 10.54 -22.21
C TRP A 438 -3.16 11.27 -21.60
N MET A 439 -3.38 12.56 -21.93
CA MET A 439 -4.56 13.26 -21.47
C MET A 439 -5.78 12.68 -22.16
N ALA A 440 -6.53 11.89 -21.41
CA ALA A 440 -7.92 11.62 -21.72
C ALA A 440 -8.67 12.94 -21.53
N ASP A 441 -9.26 13.49 -22.61
CA ASP A 441 -9.97 14.77 -22.56
C ASP A 441 -11.08 14.78 -21.50
N GLN A 442 -11.65 13.61 -21.16
CA GLN A 442 -12.66 13.48 -20.12
C GLN A 442 -12.72 12.06 -19.54
N TRP A 443 -12.78 11.95 -18.21
CA TRP A 443 -13.15 10.74 -17.49
C TRP A 443 -14.60 10.83 -17.01
N THR A 444 -15.36 9.76 -17.22
CA THR A 444 -16.74 9.64 -16.74
C THR A 444 -16.84 8.54 -15.69
N LEU A 445 -17.36 8.89 -14.52
CA LEU A 445 -17.54 7.97 -13.41
C LEU A 445 -18.92 7.32 -13.50
N VAL A 446 -18.93 5.98 -13.60
CA VAL A 446 -20.14 5.16 -13.69
C VAL A 446 -20.16 4.24 -12.47
N SER A 447 -21.16 4.38 -11.61
CA SER A 447 -21.38 3.51 -10.45
C SER A 447 -22.87 3.20 -10.32
N GLU A 448 -23.20 2.00 -9.87
CA GLU A 448 -24.58 1.64 -9.52
C GLU A 448 -25.02 2.29 -8.20
N ALA A 449 -24.06 2.55 -7.29
CA ALA A 449 -24.30 3.23 -6.03
C ALA A 449 -24.23 4.76 -6.21
N SER A 450 -24.86 5.50 -5.29
CA SER A 450 -24.81 6.97 -5.32
C SER A 450 -23.36 7.43 -5.18
N VAL A 451 -22.91 8.28 -6.10
CA VAL A 451 -21.50 8.65 -6.22
C VAL A 451 -20.99 9.46 -5.01
N THR A 452 -21.92 10.12 -4.31
CA THR A 452 -21.67 10.85 -3.06
C THR A 452 -21.58 9.94 -1.83
N SER A 453 -22.03 8.69 -1.93
CA SER A 453 -21.93 7.75 -0.80
C SER A 453 -20.49 7.34 -0.53
N GLY A 454 -20.23 6.98 0.73
CA GLY A 454 -18.98 6.38 1.16
C GLY A 454 -18.78 5.01 0.52
N ILE A 455 -17.52 4.69 0.20
CA ILE A 455 -17.12 3.37 -0.26
C ILE A 455 -17.49 2.29 0.76
N LYS A 456 -18.00 1.15 0.27
CA LYS A 456 -18.31 -0.04 1.07
C LYS A 456 -17.56 -1.26 0.53
N GLN A 457 -17.58 -2.34 1.30
CA GLN A 457 -17.05 -3.62 0.85
C GLN A 457 -17.89 -4.13 -0.33
N GLY A 458 -17.22 -4.62 -1.38
CA GLY A 458 -17.88 -5.12 -2.58
C GLY A 458 -18.44 -4.03 -3.49
N THR A 459 -18.15 -2.75 -3.23
CA THR A 459 -18.50 -1.69 -4.18
C THR A 459 -17.65 -1.83 -5.43
N GLU A 460 -18.32 -1.78 -6.57
CA GLU A 460 -17.71 -1.79 -7.90
C GLU A 460 -18.12 -0.53 -8.64
N PHE A 461 -17.17 0.09 -9.34
CA PHE A 461 -17.45 1.23 -10.20
C PHE A 461 -16.46 1.28 -11.37
N LEU A 462 -16.84 2.03 -12.40
CA LEU A 462 -16.11 2.14 -13.64
C LEU A 462 -15.72 3.60 -13.89
N LEU A 463 -14.48 3.80 -14.31
CA LEU A 463 -14.02 5.06 -14.86
C LEU A 463 -13.87 4.87 -16.36
N LYS A 464 -14.73 5.51 -17.16
CA LYS A 464 -14.70 5.41 -18.61
C LYS A 464 -13.95 6.60 -19.21
N CYS A 465 -13.01 6.27 -20.08
CA CYS A 465 -12.33 7.16 -21.01
C CYS A 465 -12.82 6.82 -22.44
N LEU A 466 -12.51 7.65 -23.44
CA LEU A 466 -12.91 7.45 -24.84
C LEU A 466 -12.49 6.08 -25.39
N ASP A 467 -11.26 5.65 -25.11
CA ASP A 467 -10.68 4.44 -25.70
C ASP A 467 -10.77 3.18 -24.83
N PHE A 468 -10.88 3.34 -23.51
CA PHE A 468 -10.88 2.23 -22.55
C PHE A 468 -11.56 2.63 -21.24
N SER A 469 -11.76 1.65 -20.37
CA SER A 469 -12.30 1.86 -19.01
C SER A 469 -11.38 1.25 -17.96
N LEU A 470 -11.39 1.84 -16.77
CA LEU A 470 -10.85 1.22 -15.57
C LEU A 470 -12.03 0.63 -14.80
N ALA A 471 -11.95 -0.67 -14.51
CA ALA A 471 -12.86 -1.35 -13.61
C ALA A 471 -12.24 -1.37 -12.22
N ILE A 472 -12.99 -0.89 -11.24
CA ILE A 472 -12.55 -0.76 -9.86
C ILE A 472 -13.37 -1.70 -9.00
N THR A 473 -12.69 -2.56 -8.25
CA THR A 473 -13.32 -3.46 -7.27
C THR A 473 -12.74 -3.21 -5.89
N ILE A 474 -13.61 -3.14 -4.88
CA ILE A 474 -13.22 -2.74 -3.53
C ILE A 474 -13.41 -3.89 -2.55
N LYS A 475 -12.35 -4.20 -1.81
CA LYS A 475 -12.34 -5.21 -0.74
C LYS A 475 -11.95 -4.57 0.58
N SER A 476 -12.61 -4.97 1.67
CA SER A 476 -12.20 -4.54 3.01
C SER A 476 -10.87 -5.21 3.37
N ILE A 477 -9.97 -4.45 3.98
CA ILE A 477 -8.77 -5.04 4.58
C ILE A 477 -9.22 -5.88 5.79
N PRO A 478 -8.77 -7.14 5.93
CA PRO A 478 -9.15 -7.97 7.06
C PRO A 478 -8.57 -7.44 8.37
N TYR A 479 -9.18 -7.84 9.49
CA TYR A 479 -8.65 -7.55 10.81
C TYR A 479 -7.32 -8.29 11.02
N ILE A 480 -6.21 -7.55 11.05
CA ILE A 480 -4.87 -8.12 11.27
C ILE A 480 -4.60 -8.17 12.78
N ARG A 481 -4.37 -9.38 13.31
CA ARG A 481 -3.89 -9.60 14.68
C ARG A 481 -2.40 -9.92 14.64
N LEU A 482 -1.57 -9.03 15.15
CA LEU A 482 -0.14 -9.25 15.28
C LEU A 482 0.20 -9.71 16.71
N THR A 483 0.88 -10.83 16.85
CA THR A 483 1.46 -11.31 18.10
C THR A 483 2.97 -11.07 18.07
N GLU A 484 3.50 -10.39 19.09
CA GLU A 484 4.94 -10.18 19.26
C GLU A 484 5.47 -11.29 20.19
N GLU A 485 6.42 -12.09 19.71
CA GLU A 485 7.22 -13.01 20.52
C GLU A 485 8.65 -12.47 20.58
N TYR A 486 9.15 -12.21 21.79
CA TYR A 486 10.52 -11.76 21.99
C TYR A 486 11.42 -13.00 22.14
N ILE A 487 12.22 -13.27 21.11
CA ILE A 487 13.23 -14.32 21.16
C ILE A 487 14.46 -13.74 21.86
N GLU A 488 14.78 -14.27 23.05
CA GLU A 488 15.94 -13.82 23.81
C GLU A 488 17.23 -14.17 23.05
N PRO A 489 18.20 -13.25 22.88
CA PRO A 489 19.40 -13.50 22.06
C PRO A 489 20.30 -14.66 22.57
N LYS A 490 20.05 -15.16 23.79
CA LYS A 490 20.74 -16.32 24.37
C LYS A 490 20.18 -17.66 23.89
N SER A 491 18.98 -17.71 23.30
CA SER A 491 18.35 -18.96 22.84
C SER A 491 19.00 -19.54 21.57
N HIS A 492 19.79 -18.74 20.85
CA HIS A 492 20.55 -19.18 19.67
C HIS A 492 21.97 -19.66 19.99
N LYS A 493 22.30 -19.91 21.27
CA LYS A 493 23.59 -20.50 21.64
C LYS A 493 23.55 -22.00 21.42
N PHE A 494 24.10 -22.45 20.31
CA PHE A 494 24.40 -23.86 20.08
C PHE A 494 25.57 -24.26 20.99
N LEU A 495 25.32 -25.14 21.96
CA LEU A 495 26.40 -25.84 22.66
C LEU A 495 26.95 -26.89 21.70
N LEU A 496 28.12 -26.61 21.12
CA LEU A 496 28.95 -27.65 20.49
C LEU A 496 29.44 -28.57 21.61
N LEU A 497 28.70 -29.65 21.86
CA LEU A 497 29.23 -30.78 22.61
C LEU A 497 30.27 -31.44 21.71
N LEU A 498 31.54 -31.06 21.88
CA LEU A 498 32.64 -31.88 21.39
C LEU A 498 32.57 -33.21 22.14
N GLN A 499 32.13 -34.29 21.48
CA GLN A 499 32.44 -35.62 21.96
C GLN A 499 33.96 -35.78 21.88
N SER A 500 34.63 -35.63 23.01
CA SER A 500 36.05 -35.95 23.15
C SER A 500 36.22 -37.47 23.20
N GLU A 501 35.91 -38.16 22.10
CA GLU A 501 36.37 -39.52 21.87
C GLU A 501 37.67 -39.46 21.04
N THR A 502 38.68 -38.81 21.61
CA THR A 502 40.10 -39.08 21.32
C THR A 502 40.88 -38.79 22.60
N SER A 503 40.76 -39.70 23.58
CA SER A 503 41.83 -39.89 24.55
C SER A 503 43.04 -40.48 23.81
N VAL A 504 44.23 -40.00 24.17
CA VAL A 504 45.56 -40.48 23.75
C VAL A 504 45.67 -42.00 23.73
#